data_AF-A0A0F9B598-F1
#
_entry.id   AF-A0A0F9B598-F1
#
_cell.length_a   1.000
_cell.length_b   1.000
_cell.length_c   1.000
_cell.angle_alpha   90.00
_cell.angle_beta   90.00
_cell.angle_gamma   90.00
#
_symmetry.space_group_name_H-M   'P 1'
#
loop_
_entity.id
_entity.type
_entity.pdbx_description
1 polymer ?
#
loop_
_entity_poly.entity_id
_entity_poly.type
_entity_poly.pdbx_seq_one_letter_code
_entity_poly.pdbx_strand_id
1 'polypeptide(L)' 'MKTSEQVPFRFLIMECCGHQLCWVNPRLPTYCPECGKTVYPAVKSWITFEDNKAVLRYHTVDREHVYVPSSAVDTIQTR' A
#
# COMPACT_ATOMS: atom_id res chain seq x y z
N MET A 1 -6.75 16.78 -17.32
CA MET A 1 -7.01 16.16 -15.99
C MET A 1 -5.66 15.66 -15.48
N LYS A 2 -5.18 16.12 -14.31
CA LYS A 2 -3.86 15.67 -13.80
C LYS A 2 -3.96 14.18 -13.48
N THR A 3 -3.33 13.37 -14.31
CA THR A 3 -3.31 11.88 -14.26
C THR A 3 -2.36 11.33 -13.20
N SER A 4 -1.70 12.19 -12.44
CA SER A 4 -0.77 11.78 -11.39
C SER A 4 -0.69 12.77 -10.24
N GLU A 5 -0.42 12.26 -9.04
CA GLU A 5 -0.16 13.07 -7.85
C GLU A 5 1.02 12.51 -7.05
N GLN A 6 1.63 13.35 -6.22
CA GLN A 6 2.67 12.92 -5.27
C GLN A 6 2.01 12.47 -3.96
N VAL A 7 2.37 11.28 -3.49
CA VAL A 7 1.85 10.68 -2.26
C VAL A 7 3.01 10.20 -1.37
N PRO A 8 2.84 10.21 -0.05
CA PRO A 8 3.77 9.52 0.84
C PRO A 8 3.55 8.01 0.72
N PHE A 9 4.53 7.29 0.20
CA PHE A 9 4.50 5.84 0.11
C PHE A 9 5.29 5.21 1.25
N ARG A 10 4.70 4.20 1.89
CA ARG A 10 5.34 3.38 2.92
C ARG A 10 5.07 1.92 2.62
N PHE A 11 6.11 1.10 2.69
CA PHE A 11 5.99 -0.35 2.68
C PHE A 11 6.18 -0.87 4.10
N LEU A 12 5.17 -1.56 4.62
CA LEU A 12 5.17 -2.09 5.98
C LEU A 12 5.13 -3.60 5.96
N ILE A 13 5.87 -4.22 6.87
CA ILE A 13 5.67 -5.62 7.22
C ILE A 13 4.90 -5.63 8.54
N MET A 14 3.63 -6.02 8.49
CA MET A 14 2.72 -6.00 9.64
C MET A 14 3.10 -7.10 10.63
N GLU A 15 3.92 -6.80 11.64
CA GLU A 15 4.41 -7.78 12.62
C GLU A 15 3.29 -8.54 13.35
N CYS A 16 2.08 -7.96 13.42
CA CYS A 16 0.93 -8.59 14.05
C CYS A 16 0.40 -9.87 13.35
N CYS A 17 0.67 -10.02 12.05
CA CYS A 17 0.22 -11.16 11.23
C CYS A 17 1.15 -11.52 10.04
N GLY A 18 2.28 -10.83 9.87
CA GLY A 18 3.24 -11.03 8.78
C GLY A 18 2.83 -10.43 7.43
N HIS A 19 1.67 -9.77 7.33
CA HIS A 19 1.18 -9.25 6.05
C HIS A 19 2.00 -8.07 5.53
N GLN A 20 2.25 -8.03 4.22
CA GLN A 20 2.94 -6.92 3.55
C GLN A 20 1.93 -5.87 3.11
N LEU A 21 2.10 -4.62 3.55
CA LEU A 21 1.14 -3.55 3.32
C LEU A 21 1.81 -2.37 2.60
N CYS A 22 1.27 -2.02 1.43
CA CYS A 22 1.57 -0.78 0.73
C CYS A 22 0.63 0.32 1.25
N TRP A 23 1.19 1.37 1.82
CA TRP A 23 0.44 2.42 2.50
C TRP A 23 0.75 3.79 1.91
N VAL A 24 -0.26 4.40 1.30
CA VAL A 24 -0.15 5.73 0.64
C VAL A 24 -0.83 6.85 1.42
N ASN A 25 -1.51 6.53 2.53
CA ASN A 25 -2.19 7.53 3.35
C ASN A 25 -1.15 8.29 4.20
N PRO A 26 -1.20 9.64 4.25
CA PRO A 26 -0.32 10.43 5.11
C PRO A 26 -0.34 10.02 6.59
N ARG A 27 -1.47 9.50 7.08
CA ARG A 27 -1.60 8.98 8.45
C ARG A 27 -1.35 7.48 8.46
N LEU A 28 -0.51 7.01 9.37
CA LEU A 28 -0.30 5.58 9.60
C LEU A 28 -1.58 4.88 10.09
N PRO A 29 -1.74 3.58 9.82
CA PRO A 29 -2.93 2.85 10.22
C PRO A 29 -3.02 2.72 11.74
N THR A 30 -4.22 2.93 12.29
CA THR A 30 -4.50 2.63 13.71
C THR A 30 -4.72 1.13 13.93
N TYR A 31 -5.28 0.45 12.93
CA TYR A 31 -5.61 -0.97 12.95
C TYR A 31 -5.01 -1.68 11.73
N CYS A 32 -4.63 -2.95 11.89
CA CYS A 32 -4.26 -3.79 10.76
C CYS A 32 -5.49 -4.08 9.90
N PRO A 33 -5.48 -3.78 8.58
CA PRO A 33 -6.63 -4.04 7.70
C PRO A 33 -6.94 -5.54 7.55
N GLU A 34 -5.93 -6.39 7.74
CA GLU A 34 -6.07 -7.85 7.55
C GLU A 34 -6.57 -8.59 8.79
N CYS A 35 -5.99 -8.32 9.97
CA CYS A 35 -6.33 -9.05 11.20
C CYS A 35 -7.10 -8.24 12.24
N GLY A 36 -7.39 -6.96 11.96
CA GLY A 36 -8.20 -6.08 12.83
C GLY A 36 -7.53 -5.63 14.13
N LYS A 37 -6.32 -6.12 14.45
CA LYS A 37 -5.60 -5.73 15.68
C LYS A 37 -5.25 -4.24 15.66
N THR A 38 -5.28 -3.59 16.82
CA THR A 38 -4.73 -2.25 17.01
C THR A 38 -3.21 -2.30 16.87
N VAL A 39 -2.64 -1.48 15.99
CA VAL A 39 -1.21 -1.48 15.65
C VAL A 39 -0.52 -0.15 15.94
N TYR A 40 -1.27 0.94 16.07
CA TYR A 40 -0.67 2.21 16.47
C TYR A 40 -0.44 2.23 17.99
N PRO A 41 0.73 2.69 18.47
CA PRO A 41 1.80 3.36 17.72
C PRO A 41 2.91 2.46 17.17
N ALA A 42 2.90 1.15 17.47
CA ALA A 42 3.96 0.20 17.11
C ALA A 42 4.25 0.16 15.60
N VAL A 43 3.23 0.33 14.76
CA VAL A 43 3.35 0.34 13.29
C VAL A 43 4.38 1.35 12.74
N LYS A 44 4.75 2.37 13.52
CA LYS A 44 5.83 3.31 13.15
C LYS A 44 7.17 2.62 12.94
N SER A 45 7.51 1.61 13.73
CA SER A 45 8.77 0.86 13.59
C SER A 45 8.69 -0.27 12.57
N TRP A 46 7.51 -0.55 12.02
CA TRP A 46 7.29 -1.63 11.04
C TRP A 46 7.45 -1.18 9.59
N ILE A 47 7.76 0.10 9.38
CA ILE A 47 8.04 0.67 8.06
C ILE A 47 9.40 0.14 7.62
N THR A 48 9.42 -0.58 6.51
CA THR A 48 10.64 -1.15 5.92
C THR A 48 11.18 -0.31 4.77
N PHE A 49 10.32 0.47 4.12
CA PHE A 49 10.69 1.44 3.09
C PHE A 49 9.73 2.63 3.13
N GLU A 50 10.26 3.84 2.90
CA GLU A 50 9.49 5.08 2.82
C GLU A 50 9.99 5.96 1.67
N ASP A 51 9.06 6.44 0.85
CA ASP A 51 9.29 7.47 -0.17
C ASP A 51 8.21 8.56 -0.03
N ASN A 52 8.60 9.72 0.46
CA ASN A 52 7.69 10.85 0.68
C ASN A 52 7.34 11.64 -0.60
N LYS A 53 7.88 11.25 -1.76
CA LYS A 53 7.68 11.91 -3.06
C LYS A 53 7.25 10.93 -4.16
N ALA A 54 6.74 9.75 -3.78
CA ALA A 54 6.26 8.76 -4.73
C ALA A 54 5.16 9.33 -5.63
N VAL A 55 5.17 8.99 -6.92
CA VAL A 55 4.18 9.47 -7.89
C VAL A 55 3.16 8.39 -8.17
N LEU A 56 1.93 8.61 -7.72
CA LEU A 56 0.78 7.76 -8.03
C LEU A 56 0.21 8.19 -9.38
N ARG A 57 0.06 7.24 -10.32
CA ARG A 57 -0.53 7.48 -11.64
C ARG A 57 -1.89 6.82 -11.72
N TYR A 58 -2.89 7.59 -12.10
CA TYR A 58 -4.26 7.14 -12.28
C TYR A 58 -4.51 6.80 -13.74
N HIS A 59 -5.00 5.58 -13.98
CA HIS A 59 -5.64 5.22 -15.23
C HIS A 59 -7.15 5.33 -15.02
N THR A 60 -7.78 6.39 -15.55
CA THR A 60 -9.23 6.42 -15.67
C THR A 60 -9.63 5.39 -16.71
N VAL A 61 -9.94 4.18 -16.27
CA VAL A 61 -10.69 3.23 -17.08
C VAL A 61 -12.15 3.65 -16.94
N ASP A 62 -12.78 4.00 -18.05
CA ASP A 62 -14.20 4.31 -18.09
C ASP A 62 -14.98 3.20 -17.37
N ARG A 63 -15.95 3.64 -16.56
CA ARG A 63 -16.77 2.85 -15.63
C ARG A 63 -17.09 1.45 -16.17
N GLU A 64 -16.42 0.42 -15.64
CA GLU A 64 -17.01 -0.84 -15.13
C GLU A 64 -16.00 -1.97 -14.90
N HIS A 65 -14.76 -1.90 -15.41
CA HIS A 65 -13.81 -3.01 -15.24
C HIS A 65 -12.39 -2.52 -14.96
N VAL A 66 -11.87 -2.81 -13.75
CA VAL A 66 -10.45 -2.65 -13.45
C VAL A 66 -9.72 -3.84 -14.04
N TYR A 67 -8.99 -3.61 -15.14
CA TYR A 67 -8.08 -4.60 -15.69
C TYR A 67 -6.79 -4.60 -14.86
N VAL A 68 -6.56 -5.67 -14.11
CA VAL A 68 -5.25 -5.93 -13.48
C VAL A 68 -4.40 -6.65 -14.53
N PRO A 69 -3.34 -6.01 -15.08
CA PRO A 69 -2.45 -6.69 -16.02
C PRO A 69 -1.80 -7.89 -15.33
N SER A 70 -1.82 -9.05 -16.00
CA SER A 70 -1.34 -10.33 -15.47
C SER A 70 0.11 -10.26 -14.97
N SER A 71 0.93 -9.36 -15.53
CA SER A 71 2.31 -9.13 -15.10
C SER A 71 2.43 -8.57 -13.67
N ALA A 72 1.37 -8.02 -13.08
CA ALA A 72 1.33 -7.57 -11.69
C ALA A 72 0.92 -8.69 -10.71
N VAL A 73 0.40 -9.82 -11.21
CA VAL A 73 0.02 -10.98 -10.39
C VAL A 73 1.23 -11.91 -10.15
N ASP A 74 2.22 -11.88 -11.04
CA ASP A 74 3.38 -12.78 -10.97
C ASP A 74 4.45 -12.40 -9.93
N THR A 75 4.30 -11.29 -9.18
CA THR A 75 5.29 -10.93 -8.13
C THR A 75 4.88 -11.37 -6.72
N ILE A 76 3.75 -12.08 -6.56
CA ILE A 76 3.35 -12.66 -5.26
C ILE A 76 3.14 -14.18 -5.39
N GLN A 77 4.09 -14.87 -6.02
CA GLN A 77 4.26 -16.30 -5.82
C GLN A 77 5.70 -16.64 -5.45
N THR A 78 5.84 -17.12 -4.22
CA THR A 78 6.91 -18.00 -3.69
C THR A 78 8.34 -17.46 -3.66
N ARG A 79 8.78 -17.07 -2.45
CA ARG A 79 9.81 -17.84 -1.73
C ARG A 79 9.37 -18.07 -0.30
#